data_AF-A0A1M7TDT8-F1
#
_entry.id   AF-A0A1M7TDT8-F1
#
_cell.length_a   1.000
_cell.length_b   1.000
_cell.length_c   1.000
_cell.angle_alpha   90.00
_cell.angle_beta   90.00
_cell.angle_gamma   90.00
#
_symmetry.space_group_name_H-M   'P 1'
#
loop_
_entity.id
_entity.type
_entity.pdbx_description
1 polymer ?
#
loop_
_entity_poly.entity_id
_entity_poly.type
_entity_poly.pdbx_seq_one_letter_code
_entity_poly.pdbx_strand_id
1 'polypeptide(L)'
;MNGTAGKKPKKILLIGGVGAGKTTLKQALSDLPLIYQKTQVLNFGDVFIDCPGEYLEIPRYYHVLIDLSHRVAEIWALQDATRPCGIYPPKFACVFKKPVIGVITKIDLPQANVETARLFLNNGGIPQPYYEISALHKQNTQILRTRIESLAN
;
A
#
# COMPACT_ATOMS: atom_id res chain seq x y z
N MET A 1 28.23 -27.05 -1.58
CA MET A 1 26.98 -26.49 -2.15
C MET A 1 26.17 -25.91 -0.99
N ASN A 2 26.38 -24.64 -0.64
CA ASN A 2 25.60 -23.98 0.42
C ASN A 2 24.65 -23.00 -0.24
N GLY A 3 23.36 -23.36 -0.25
CA GLY A 3 22.29 -22.53 -0.75
C GLY A 3 22.27 -21.21 0.00
N THR A 4 22.40 -20.12 -0.75
CA THR A 4 22.10 -18.77 -0.26
C THR A 4 20.66 -18.76 0.21
N ALA A 5 20.44 -18.75 1.53
CA ALA A 5 19.15 -18.45 2.12
C ALA A 5 18.65 -17.13 1.52
N GLY A 6 17.64 -17.21 0.66
CA GLY A 6 17.10 -16.05 -0.05
C GLY A 6 16.65 -15.01 0.96
N LYS A 7 17.27 -13.83 0.94
CA LYS A 7 16.88 -12.68 1.74
C LYS A 7 15.39 -12.43 1.52
N LYS A 8 14.57 -12.52 2.57
CA LYS A 8 13.10 -12.32 2.47
C LYS A 8 12.80 -11.00 1.74
N PRO A 9 11.80 -10.96 0.84
CA PRO A 9 11.45 -9.73 0.14
C PRO A 9 11.02 -8.67 1.15
N LYS A 10 11.70 -7.52 1.16
CA LYS A 10 11.38 -6.39 2.07
C LYS A 10 10.49 -5.33 1.42
N LYS A 11 10.08 -5.57 0.17
CA LYS A 11 9.34 -4.60 -0.63
C LYS A 11 7.85 -4.66 -0.34
N ILE A 12 7.18 -3.55 -0.55
CA ILE A 12 5.74 -3.39 -0.48
C ILE A 12 5.24 -3.03 -1.88
N LEU A 13 4.21 -3.73 -2.36
CA LEU A 13 3.55 -3.38 -3.61
C LEU A 13 2.41 -2.40 -3.33
N LEU A 14 2.43 -1.22 -3.94
CA LEU A 14 1.30 -0.28 -3.87
C LEU A 14 0.32 -0.58 -5.00
N ILE A 15 -0.93 -0.88 -4.65
CA ILE A 15 -2.04 -0.99 -5.61
C ILE A 15 -3.14 0.00 -5.24
N GLY A 16 -3.89 0.44 -6.24
CA GLY A 16 -4.92 1.45 -6.08
C GLY A 16 -5.13 2.21 -7.39
N GLY A 17 -6.30 2.80 -7.55
CA GLY A 17 -6.74 3.39 -8.81
C GLY A 17 -5.96 4.65 -9.15
N VAL A 18 -6.21 5.19 -10.33
CA VAL A 18 -5.65 6.49 -10.72
C VAL A 18 -6.10 7.54 -9.70
N GLY A 19 -5.17 8.37 -9.25
CA GLY A 19 -5.44 9.41 -8.25
C GLY A 19 -5.61 8.92 -6.79
N ALA A 20 -5.48 7.63 -6.49
CA ALA A 20 -5.65 7.09 -5.12
C ALA A 20 -4.55 7.49 -4.11
N GLY A 21 -3.61 8.36 -4.48
CA GLY A 21 -2.59 8.87 -3.56
C GLY A 21 -1.34 7.97 -3.38
N LYS A 22 -1.11 6.98 -4.25
CA LYS A 22 0.07 6.08 -4.19
C LYS A 22 1.41 6.83 -4.14
N THR A 23 1.64 7.71 -5.12
CA THR A 23 2.88 8.50 -5.21
C THR A 23 3.01 9.48 -4.05
N THR A 24 1.92 10.15 -3.66
CA THR A 24 1.89 11.06 -2.51
C THR A 24 2.20 10.34 -1.20
N LEU A 25 1.66 9.13 -1.02
CA LEU A 25 1.95 8.28 0.15
C LEU A 25 3.44 7.90 0.18
N LYS A 26 3.98 7.43 -0.95
CA LYS A 26 5.40 7.09 -1.08
C LYS A 26 6.29 8.28 -0.68
N GLN A 27 5.99 9.47 -1.19
CA GLN A 27 6.73 10.70 -0.88
C GLN A 27 6.60 11.08 0.60
N ALA A 28 5.38 11.10 1.15
CA ALA A 28 5.13 11.43 2.55
C ALA A 28 5.83 10.49 3.54
N LEU A 29 6.03 9.23 3.16
CA LEU A 29 6.79 8.26 3.95
C LEU A 29 8.30 8.35 3.74
N SER A 30 8.76 8.96 2.64
CA SER A 30 10.18 9.16 2.32
C SER A 30 10.78 10.44 2.93
N ASP A 31 9.99 11.51 3.13
CA ASP A 31 10.47 12.83 3.60
C ASP A 31 10.62 12.95 5.13
N LEU A 32 11.46 12.11 5.76
CA LEU A 32 11.90 12.32 7.14
C LEU A 32 13.44 12.26 7.35
N PRO A 33 13.96 13.05 8.30
CA PRO A 33 15.38 13.14 8.64
C PRO A 33 15.88 11.92 9.44
N LEU A 34 17.12 11.51 9.12
CA LEU A 34 17.91 10.49 9.83
C LEU A 34 18.12 10.88 11.30
N ILE A 35 17.23 10.48 12.21
CA ILE A 35 17.60 10.46 13.64
C ILE A 35 18.48 9.23 13.86
N TYR A 36 19.79 9.52 13.86
CA TYR A 36 20.93 8.65 14.10
C TYR A 36 20.86 8.00 15.49
N GLN A 37 20.26 6.82 15.62
CA GLN A 37 20.73 5.81 16.57
C GLN A 37 20.66 4.43 15.91
N LYS A 38 21.78 4.06 15.26
CA LYS A 38 22.16 2.69 14.86
C LYS A 38 21.01 1.80 14.35
N THR A 39 20.38 2.16 13.24
CA THR A 39 19.70 1.16 12.40
C THR A 39 19.93 1.50 10.94
N GLN A 40 20.34 0.50 10.18
CA GLN A 40 20.74 0.59 8.78
C GLN A 40 19.66 1.30 7.96
N VAL A 41 20.09 2.35 7.26
CA VAL A 41 19.26 3.24 6.44
C VAL A 41 18.50 2.42 5.39
N LEU A 42 17.20 2.26 5.57
CA LEU A 42 16.30 1.84 4.51
C LEU A 42 16.05 3.04 3.60
N ASN A 43 16.67 3.07 2.42
CA ASN A 43 16.24 3.99 1.37
C ASN A 43 14.81 3.63 0.98
N PHE A 44 13.83 4.50 1.30
CA PHE A 44 12.41 4.25 1.03
C PHE A 44 12.08 4.07 -0.46
N GLY A 45 12.93 4.57 -1.37
CA GLY A 45 12.86 4.27 -2.81
C GLY A 45 13.00 2.77 -3.14
N ASP A 46 13.68 2.00 -2.28
CA ASP A 46 13.82 0.55 -2.41
C ASP A 46 12.71 -0.23 -1.69
N VAL A 47 11.89 0.45 -0.88
CA VAL A 47 10.82 -0.17 -0.08
C VAL A 47 9.54 -0.38 -0.90
N PHE A 48 9.18 0.55 -1.78
CA PHE A 48 7.92 0.49 -2.52
C PHE A 48 8.10 0.13 -3.99
N ILE A 49 7.23 -0.75 -4.50
CA ILE A 49 6.96 -0.90 -5.92
C ILE A 49 5.68 -0.12 -6.21
N ASP A 50 5.80 1.00 -6.92
CA ASP A 50 4.68 1.85 -7.34
C ASP A 50 4.17 1.38 -8.71
N CYS A 51 2.91 0.98 -8.78
CA CYS A 51 2.26 0.56 -10.03
C CYS A 51 1.39 1.68 -10.60
N PRO A 52 1.31 1.85 -11.93
CA PRO A 52 0.29 2.68 -12.55
C PRO A 52 -1.11 2.28 -12.07
N GLY A 53 -1.99 3.26 -11.85
CA GLY A 53 -3.34 2.99 -11.33
C GLY A 53 -4.20 2.20 -12.31
N GLU A 54 -3.92 2.38 -13.59
CA GLU A 54 -4.49 1.68 -14.74
C GLU A 54 -4.31 0.16 -14.63
N TYR A 55 -3.30 -0.31 -13.89
CA TYR A 55 -3.07 -1.75 -13.73
C TYR A 55 -4.16 -2.42 -12.88
N LEU A 56 -4.80 -1.66 -11.99
CA LEU A 56 -5.95 -2.13 -11.20
C LEU A 56 -7.28 -1.83 -11.91
N GLU A 57 -7.35 -0.75 -12.70
CA GLU A 57 -8.59 -0.35 -13.38
C GLU A 57 -8.85 -1.14 -14.68
N ILE A 58 -7.81 -1.71 -15.31
CA ILE A 58 -7.93 -2.43 -16.58
C ILE A 58 -7.59 -3.92 -16.38
N PRO A 59 -8.57 -4.85 -16.52
CA PRO A 59 -8.38 -6.29 -16.25
C PRO A 59 -7.22 -6.94 -16.99
N ARG A 60 -6.90 -6.45 -18.20
CA ARG A 60 -5.77 -6.95 -18.99
C ARG A 60 -4.45 -6.85 -18.24
N TYR A 61 -4.28 -5.92 -17.30
CA TYR A 61 -3.03 -5.72 -16.55
C TYR A 61 -2.97 -6.45 -15.20
N TYR A 62 -4.00 -7.22 -14.81
CA TYR A 62 -4.01 -7.91 -13.51
C TYR A 62 -2.86 -8.89 -13.35
N HIS A 63 -2.46 -9.56 -14.43
CA HIS A 63 -1.30 -10.46 -14.43
C HIS A 63 -0.02 -9.74 -13.96
N VAL A 64 0.16 -8.46 -14.29
CA VAL A 64 1.32 -7.68 -13.86
C VAL A 64 1.32 -7.48 -12.34
N LEU A 65 0.17 -7.17 -11.75
CA LEU A 65 0.03 -7.03 -10.28
C LEU A 65 0.28 -8.37 -9.58
N ILE A 66 -0.22 -9.47 -10.14
CA ILE A 66 -0.02 -10.83 -9.63
C ILE A 66 1.46 -11.19 -9.68
N ASP A 67 2.14 -10.97 -10.80
CA ASP A 67 3.55 -11.28 -10.97
C ASP A 67 4.43 -10.46 -10.01
N LEU A 68 4.16 -9.17 -9.87
CA LEU A 68 4.86 -8.30 -8.92
C LEU A 68 4.62 -8.73 -7.46
N SER A 69 3.43 -9.23 -7.14
CA SER A 69 3.09 -9.67 -5.77
C SER A 69 4.03 -10.76 -5.25
N HIS A 70 4.58 -11.60 -6.12
CA HIS A 70 5.52 -12.66 -5.73
C HIS A 70 6.84 -12.12 -5.18
N ARG A 71 7.21 -10.89 -5.55
CA ARG A 71 8.50 -10.23 -5.22
C ARG A 71 8.45 -9.36 -3.98
N VAL A 72 7.29 -9.23 -3.33
CA VAL A 72 7.07 -8.35 -2.17
C VAL A 72 6.76 -9.14 -0.90
N ALA A 73 6.96 -8.50 0.26
CA ALA A 73 6.50 -9.02 1.55
C ALA A 73 4.99 -8.82 1.70
N GLU A 74 4.51 -7.64 1.32
CA GLU A 74 3.14 -7.19 1.60
C GLU A 74 2.62 -6.34 0.43
N ILE A 75 1.30 -6.29 0.29
CA ILE A 75 0.59 -5.45 -0.68
C ILE A 75 -0.22 -4.42 0.10
N TRP A 76 -0.08 -3.15 -0.25
CA TRP A 76 -0.87 -2.07 0.32
C TRP A 76 -1.89 -1.62 -0.73
N ALA A 77 -3.16 -1.86 -0.43
CA ALA A 77 -4.29 -1.53 -1.26
C ALA A 77 -4.87 -0.19 -0.84
N LEU A 78 -4.62 0.84 -1.65
CA LEU A 78 -5.06 2.21 -1.40
C LEU A 78 -6.48 2.42 -1.92
N GLN A 79 -7.33 2.97 -1.08
CA GLN A 79 -8.66 3.47 -1.43
C GLN A 79 -8.72 4.97 -1.12
N ASP A 80 -9.14 5.76 -2.10
CA ASP A 80 -9.42 7.18 -1.91
C ASP A 80 -10.77 7.33 -1.19
N ALA A 81 -10.78 8.02 -0.04
CA ALA A 81 -12.00 8.27 0.75
C ALA A 81 -13.01 9.14 0.01
N THR A 82 -12.57 9.92 -0.99
CA THR A 82 -13.43 10.82 -1.77
C THR A 82 -14.02 10.19 -3.01
N ARG A 83 -13.54 8.99 -3.38
CA ARG A 83 -13.96 8.34 -4.63
C ARG A 83 -15.33 7.68 -4.42
N PRO A 84 -16.33 7.99 -5.25
CA PRO A 84 -17.71 7.49 -5.07
C PRO A 84 -17.87 6.02 -5.49
N CYS A 85 -16.84 5.41 -6.08
CA CYS A 85 -16.88 4.05 -6.58
C CYS A 85 -15.70 3.21 -6.11
N GLY A 86 -15.99 1.94 -5.85
CA GLY A 86 -14.98 0.91 -5.59
C GLY A 86 -14.29 0.52 -6.89
N ILE A 87 -12.96 0.41 -6.81
CA ILE A 87 -12.09 0.07 -7.95
C ILE A 87 -11.55 -1.36 -7.89
N TYR A 88 -11.66 -2.00 -6.74
CA TYR A 88 -11.24 -3.37 -6.54
C TYR A 88 -12.34 -4.30 -7.04
N PRO A 89 -12.05 -5.23 -7.96
CA PRO A 89 -12.98 -6.31 -8.28
C PRO A 89 -13.38 -7.07 -7.01
N PRO A 90 -14.60 -7.62 -6.95
CA PRO A 90 -15.01 -8.44 -5.81
C PRO A 90 -13.99 -9.54 -5.51
N LYS A 91 -13.57 -9.63 -4.24
CA LYS A 91 -12.59 -10.62 -3.75
C LYS A 91 -11.23 -10.59 -4.48
N PHE A 92 -10.86 -9.49 -5.12
CA PHE A 92 -9.58 -9.35 -5.83
C PHE A 92 -8.36 -9.69 -4.96
N ALA A 93 -8.39 -9.36 -3.66
CA ALA A 93 -7.30 -9.67 -2.75
C ALA A 93 -7.00 -11.17 -2.63
N CYS A 94 -8.00 -12.05 -2.84
CA CYS A 94 -7.84 -13.51 -2.73
C CYS A 94 -6.92 -14.09 -3.81
N VAL A 95 -6.66 -13.37 -4.90
CA VAL A 95 -5.70 -13.77 -5.93
C VAL A 95 -4.26 -13.70 -5.43
N PHE A 96 -3.97 -12.83 -4.46
CA PHE A 96 -2.61 -12.65 -3.94
C PHE A 96 -2.30 -13.65 -2.83
N LYS A 97 -1.11 -14.25 -2.89
CA LYS A 97 -0.58 -15.15 -1.84
C LYS A 97 0.24 -14.39 -0.79
N LYS A 98 0.02 -13.08 -0.68
CA LYS A 98 0.71 -12.17 0.24
C LYS A 98 -0.31 -11.48 1.12
N PRO A 99 0.06 -11.06 2.35
CA PRO A 99 -0.78 -10.18 3.14
C PRO A 99 -1.15 -8.93 2.32
N VAL A 100 -2.43 -8.59 2.33
CA VAL A 100 -2.96 -7.37 1.72
C VAL A 100 -3.54 -6.53 2.85
N ILE A 101 -3.05 -5.31 2.99
CA ILE A 101 -3.60 -4.34 3.96
C ILE A 101 -4.33 -3.22 3.23
N GLY A 102 -5.41 -2.74 3.82
CA GLY A 102 -6.16 -1.60 3.29
C GLY A 102 -5.63 -0.28 3.85
N VAL A 103 -5.41 0.70 2.95
CA VAL A 103 -5.02 2.06 3.30
C VAL A 103 -6.07 3.02 2.72
N ILE A 104 -6.79 3.73 3.58
CA ILE A 104 -7.77 4.74 3.19
C ILE A 104 -7.07 6.10 3.19
N THR A 105 -7.01 6.75 2.03
CA THR A 105 -6.32 8.01 1.82
C THR A 105 -7.28 9.19 1.72
N LYS A 106 -6.73 10.40 1.88
CA LYS A 106 -7.45 11.68 1.71
C LYS A 106 -8.63 11.85 2.69
N ILE A 107 -8.48 11.33 3.91
CA ILE A 107 -9.50 11.46 4.97
C ILE A 107 -9.71 12.91 5.42
N ASP A 108 -8.77 13.79 5.10
CA ASP A 108 -8.78 15.22 5.40
C ASP A 108 -9.74 16.03 4.51
N LEU A 109 -10.15 15.47 3.37
CA LEU A 109 -10.98 16.20 2.42
C LEU A 109 -12.45 16.23 2.88
N PRO A 110 -13.18 17.34 2.68
CA PRO A 110 -14.56 17.49 3.17
C PRO A 110 -15.54 16.49 2.54
N GLN A 111 -15.25 16.02 1.33
CA GLN A 111 -16.02 15.00 0.62
C GLN A 111 -15.60 13.56 0.97
N ALA A 112 -14.69 13.37 1.92
CA ALA A 112 -14.23 12.05 2.33
C ALA A 112 -15.36 11.26 3.01
N ASN A 113 -15.65 10.08 2.49
CA ASN A 113 -16.55 9.11 3.10
C ASN A 113 -15.77 7.85 3.43
N VAL A 114 -15.20 7.84 4.64
CA VAL A 114 -14.36 6.73 5.14
C VAL A 114 -15.15 5.43 5.20
N GLU A 115 -16.41 5.46 5.64
CA GLU A 115 -17.25 4.26 5.74
C GLU A 115 -17.45 3.60 4.37
N THR A 116 -17.74 4.40 3.34
CA THR A 116 -17.89 3.91 1.97
C THR A 116 -16.57 3.34 1.45
N ALA A 117 -15.43 3.99 1.74
CA ALA A 117 -14.12 3.44 1.40
C ALA A 117 -13.83 2.10 2.09
N ARG A 118 -14.22 1.94 3.37
CA ARG A 118 -14.13 0.66 4.10
C ARG A 118 -14.95 -0.44 3.42
N LEU A 119 -16.16 -0.11 2.95
CA LEU A 119 -17.01 -1.05 2.22
C LEU A 119 -16.37 -1.49 0.90
N PHE A 120 -15.75 -0.57 0.15
CA PHE A 120 -15.07 -0.91 -1.10
C PHE A 120 -13.86 -1.81 -0.89
N LEU A 121 -13.03 -1.55 0.13
CA LEU A 121 -11.92 -2.42 0.49
C LEU A 121 -12.42 -3.83 0.89
N ASN A 122 -13.47 -3.88 1.71
CA ASN A 122 -14.06 -5.14 2.15
C ASN A 122 -14.63 -5.94 0.97
N ASN A 123 -15.33 -5.29 0.04
CA ASN A 123 -15.85 -5.92 -1.18
C ASN A 123 -14.70 -6.47 -2.05
N GLY A 124 -13.56 -5.77 -2.09
CA GLY A 124 -12.32 -6.24 -2.70
C GLY A 124 -11.67 -7.46 -2.02
N GLY A 125 -12.22 -7.93 -0.89
CA GLY A 125 -11.68 -9.02 -0.09
C GLY A 125 -10.50 -8.63 0.80
N ILE A 126 -10.29 -7.34 1.03
CA ILE A 126 -9.18 -6.83 1.83
C ILE A 126 -9.62 -6.83 3.30
N PRO A 127 -8.91 -7.52 4.21
CA PRO A 127 -9.33 -7.64 5.61
C PRO A 127 -9.04 -6.37 6.41
N GLN A 128 -9.83 -6.18 7.48
CA GLN A 128 -9.53 -5.21 8.54
C GLN A 128 -8.34 -5.68 9.40
N PRO A 129 -7.66 -4.76 10.13
CA PRO A 129 -7.90 -3.32 10.22
C PRO A 129 -7.41 -2.53 8.99
N TYR A 130 -8.01 -1.36 8.76
CA TYR A 130 -7.60 -0.41 7.72
C TYR A 130 -6.84 0.77 8.31
N TYR A 131 -5.89 1.30 7.54
CA TYR A 131 -5.12 2.49 7.92
C TYR A 131 -5.71 3.73 7.27
N GLU A 132 -6.30 4.62 8.07
CA GLU A 132 -6.93 5.86 7.63
C GLU A 132 -5.95 7.02 7.77
N ILE A 133 -5.57 7.64 6.64
CA ILE A 133 -4.48 8.61 6.60
C ILE A 133 -4.77 9.84 5.74
N SER A 134 -4.12 10.94 6.10
CA SER A 134 -3.85 12.05 5.19
C SER A 134 -2.36 12.13 4.92
N ALA A 135 -1.94 11.83 3.69
CA ALA A 135 -0.54 11.94 3.31
C ALA A 135 -0.07 13.41 3.27
N LEU A 136 -0.94 14.32 2.82
CA LEU A 136 -0.63 15.75 2.70
C LEU A 136 -0.46 16.42 4.07
N HIS A 137 -1.37 16.13 5.01
CA HIS A 137 -1.29 16.66 6.37
C HIS A 137 -0.46 15.78 7.32
N LYS A 138 0.20 14.74 6.79
CA LYS A 138 0.96 13.72 7.55
C LYS A 138 0.17 13.04 8.67
N GLN A 139 -1.16 13.17 8.68
CA GLN A 139 -2.06 12.61 9.68
C GLN A 139 -2.05 11.08 9.60
N ASN A 140 -1.86 10.43 10.75
CA ASN A 140 -1.81 8.98 10.90
C ASN A 140 -0.75 8.27 10.03
N THR A 141 0.21 8.98 9.44
CA THR A 141 1.25 8.37 8.59
C THR A 141 2.29 7.57 9.40
N GLN A 142 2.41 7.84 10.70
CA GLN A 142 3.42 7.19 11.56
C GLN A 142 3.18 5.69 11.74
N ILE A 143 1.92 5.25 11.81
CA ILE A 143 1.59 3.83 11.96
C ILE A 143 2.08 3.01 10.75
N LEU A 144 2.04 3.60 9.55
CA LEU A 144 2.56 3.00 8.33
C LEU A 144 4.09 2.91 8.36
N ARG A 145 4.78 3.87 8.99
CA ARG A 145 6.24 3.79 9.19
C ARG A 145 6.61 2.63 10.11
N THR A 146 5.92 2.50 11.24
CA THR A 146 6.11 1.36 12.15
C THR A 146 5.82 0.02 11.46
N ARG A 147 4.82 -0.04 10.57
CA ARG A 147 4.56 -1.23 9.75
C ARG A 147 5.73 -1.57 8.85
N ILE A 148 6.31 -0.59 8.16
CA ILE A 148 7.49 -0.79 7.30
C ILE A 148 8.68 -1.32 8.12
N GLU A 149 8.95 -0.72 9.29
CA GLU A 149 10.03 -1.15 10.19
C GLU A 149 9.82 -2.60 10.66
N SER A 150 8.58 -3.00 10.96
CA SER A 150 8.25 -4.37 11.35
C SER A 150 8.51 -5.40 10.25
N LEU A 151 8.49 -5.00 8.97
CA LEU A 151 8.80 -5.87 7.83
C LEU A 151 10.31 -5.96 7.56
N ALA A 152 11.12 -5.08 8.15
CA ALA A 152 12.55 -5.05 7.94
C ALA A 152 13.34 -6.01 8.85
N ASN A 153 12.74 -6.42 9.98
CA ASN A 153 13.25 -7.37 10.96
C ASN A 153 12.95 -8.82 10.56
#